data_AF-A0A0C2FQU3-F1
#
_entry.id   AF-A0A0C2FQU3-F1
#
_cell.length_a   1.000
_cell.length_b   1.000
_cell.length_c   1.000
_cell.angle_alpha   90.00
_cell.angle_beta   90.00
_cell.angle_gamma   90.00
#
_symmetry.space_group_name_H-M   'P 1'
#
loop_
_entity.id
_entity.type
_entity.pdbx_description
1 polymer ?
#
loop_
_entity_poly.entity_id
_entity_poly.type
_entity_poly.pdbx_seq_one_letter_code
_entity_poly.pdbx_strand_id
1 'polypeptide(L)' 'MTITDATNRDIIAARCTSASAICFNGGAPNPRNCAVCNCPAGYGGALCNQRPPGCGETLQATDRWQ' A
#
# COMPACT_ATOMS: atom_id res chain seq x y z
N MET A 1 -3.19 20.56 20.63
CA MET A 1 -3.78 19.82 19.49
C MET A 1 -3.78 20.75 18.28
N THR A 2 -2.61 21.00 17.71
CA THR A 2 -2.44 21.93 16.59
C THR A 2 -2.15 21.11 15.36
N ILE A 3 -3.11 21.07 14.44
CA ILE A 3 -2.93 20.47 13.12
C ILE A 3 -2.00 21.39 12.33
N THR A 4 -0.69 21.26 12.52
CA THR A 4 0.32 21.97 11.72
C THR A 4 1.15 21.05 10.84
N ASP A 5 0.87 19.75 10.83
CA ASP A 5 1.33 18.84 9.78
C ASP A 5 0.43 17.59 9.74
N ALA A 6 -0.82 17.74 9.28
CA ALA A 6 -1.59 16.56 8.90
C ALA A 6 -0.98 16.04 7.61
N THR A 7 -0.07 15.07 7.72
CA THR A 7 0.42 14.38 6.55
C THR A 7 -0.78 13.74 5.84
N ASN A 8 -0.69 13.54 4.53
CA ASN A 8 -1.78 12.92 3.78
C ASN A 8 -2.19 11.53 4.35
N ARG A 9 -1.30 10.88 5.11
CA ARG A 9 -1.57 9.62 5.83
C ARG A 9 -2.52 9.80 7.02
N ASP A 10 -2.44 10.92 7.74
CA ASP A 10 -3.31 11.19 8.90
C ASP A 10 -4.75 11.47 8.47
N ILE A 11 -4.95 12.13 7.33
CA ILE A 11 -6.29 12.35 6.74
C ILE A 11 -6.91 11.03 6.28
N ILE A 12 -6.09 10.13 5.72
CA ILE A 12 -6.54 8.79 5.32
C ILE A 12 -7.02 8.00 6.55
N ALA A 13 -6.24 7.98 7.62
CA ALA A 13 -6.59 7.29 8.86
C ALA A 13 -7.80 7.93 9.57
N ALA A 14 -7.97 9.25 9.51
CA ALA A 14 -9.10 9.94 10.16
C ALA A 14 -10.46 9.65 9.51
N ARG A 15 -10.48 9.32 8.21
CA ARG A 15 -11.74 9.05 7.47
C ARG A 15 -12.19 7.60 7.54
N CYS A 16 -11.24 6.70 7.81
CA CYS A 16 -11.49 5.29 7.83
C CYS A 16 -11.41 4.75 9.26
N THR A 17 -12.37 3.91 9.66
CA THR A 17 -12.43 3.39 11.02
C THR A 17 -11.48 2.19 11.21
N SER A 18 -11.50 1.58 12.39
CA SER A 18 -10.73 0.38 12.72
C SER A 18 -11.02 -0.84 11.83
N ALA A 19 -12.08 -0.82 11.01
CA ALA A 19 -12.42 -1.89 10.06
C ALA A 19 -11.83 -1.70 8.64
N SER A 20 -10.76 -0.91 8.51
CA SER A 20 -10.13 -0.60 7.22
C SER A 20 -9.35 -1.78 6.63
N ALA A 21 -9.20 -1.78 5.31
CA ALA A 21 -8.31 -2.70 4.61
C ALA A 21 -6.87 -2.62 5.14
N ILE A 22 -6.24 -3.79 5.30
CA ILE A 22 -4.81 -3.90 5.59
C ILE A 22 -4.06 -3.80 4.27
N CYS A 23 -3.34 -2.69 4.08
CA CYS A 23 -2.59 -2.41 2.86
C CYS A 23 -1.15 -2.91 2.96
N PHE A 24 -0.67 -3.58 1.92
CA PHE A 24 0.70 -4.08 1.80
C PHE A 24 1.60 -3.11 1.02
N ASN A 25 2.91 -3.40 1.04
CA ASN A 25 3.94 -2.72 0.23
C ASN A 25 3.96 -1.19 0.36
N GLY A 26 3.52 -0.65 1.51
CA GLY A 26 3.51 0.79 1.78
C GLY A 26 2.26 1.53 1.31
N GLY A 27 1.22 0.81 0.85
CA GLY A 27 -0.09 1.38 0.54
C GLY A 27 -0.81 1.95 1.77
N ALA A 28 -1.86 2.73 1.53
CA ALA A 28 -2.72 3.31 2.58
C ALA A 28 -4.20 3.14 2.21
N PRO A 29 -5.12 3.02 3.18
CA PRO A 29 -6.55 2.91 2.89
C PRO A 29 -7.04 4.03 1.98
N ASN A 30 -7.99 3.74 1.10
CA ASN A 30 -8.58 4.77 0.26
C ASN A 30 -9.62 5.55 1.09
N PRO A 31 -9.47 6.88 1.25
CA PRO A 31 -10.36 7.69 2.10
C PRO A 31 -11.79 7.83 1.56
N ARG A 32 -12.06 7.36 0.32
CA ARG A 32 -13.39 7.28 -0.29
C ARG A 32 -13.98 5.86 -0.23
N ASN A 33 -13.15 4.84 -0.10
CA ASN A 33 -13.57 3.45 0.06
C ASN A 33 -12.55 2.71 0.93
N CYS A 34 -12.83 2.62 2.23
CA CYS A 34 -11.91 2.07 3.22
C CYS A 34 -11.67 0.55 3.08
N ALA A 35 -12.40 -0.13 2.18
CA ALA A 35 -12.19 -1.55 1.86
C ALA A 35 -11.12 -1.78 0.78
N VAL A 36 -10.58 -0.72 0.16
CA VAL A 36 -9.50 -0.79 -0.82
C VAL A 36 -8.37 0.17 -0.47
N CYS A 37 -7.19 -0.07 -1.04
CA CYS A 37 -5.99 0.70 -0.79
C CYS A 37 -5.58 1.58 -1.99
N ASN A 38 -4.97 2.72 -1.70
CA ASN A 38 -4.18 3.49 -2.66
C ASN A 38 -2.77 2.88 -2.71
N CYS A 39 -2.40 2.30 -3.85
CA CYS A 39 -1.15 1.55 -3.99
C CYS A 39 0.00 2.41 -4.52
N PRO A 40 1.24 2.16 -4.05
CA PRO A 40 2.42 2.75 -4.66
C PRO A 40 2.67 2.18 -6.06
N ALA A 41 3.52 2.86 -6.82
CA ALA A 41 3.90 2.40 -8.15
C ALA A 41 4.48 0.98 -8.12
N GLY A 42 4.03 0.13 -9.06
CA GLY A 42 4.47 -1.26 -9.17
C GLY A 42 3.63 -2.28 -8.37
N TYR A 43 2.60 -1.84 -7.63
CA TYR A 43 1.68 -2.72 -6.92
C TYR A 43 0.21 -2.39 -7.21
N GLY A 44 -0.65 -3.40 -7.14
CA GLY A 44 -2.09 -3.28 -7.41
C GLY A 44 -2.94 -4.25 -6.58
N GLY A 45 -4.22 -4.34 -6.94
CA GLY A 45 -5.22 -5.09 -6.19
C GLY A 45 -5.80 -4.31 -5.00
N ALA A 46 -6.86 -4.84 -4.39
CA ALA A 46 -7.55 -4.16 -3.29
C ALA A 46 -6.63 -3.85 -2.09
N LEU A 47 -5.61 -4.68 -1.87
CA LEU A 47 -4.70 -4.59 -0.73
C LEU A 47 -3.25 -4.25 -1.11
N CYS A 48 -2.97 -3.91 -2.37
CA CYS A 48 -1.60 -3.67 -2.87
C CYS A 48 -0.65 -4.87 -2.76
N ASN A 49 -1.19 -6.10 -2.73
CA ASN A 49 -0.43 -7.34 -2.65
C ASN A 49 -0.21 -8.01 -4.02
N GLN A 50 -0.65 -7.38 -5.11
CA GLN A 50 -0.47 -7.88 -6.46
C GLN A 50 0.63 -7.10 -7.16
N ARG A 51 1.45 -7.81 -7.92
CA ARG A 51 2.44 -7.21 -8.80
C ARG A 51 1.95 -7.30 -10.25
N PRO A 52 1.95 -6.20 -11.02
CA PRO A 52 1.53 -6.25 -12.42
C PRO A 52 2.35 -7.29 -13.21
N PRO A 53 1.72 -8.04 -14.13
CA PRO A 53 2.45 -8.96 -14.98
C PRO A 53 3.44 -8.18 -15.87
N GLY A 54 4.61 -8.78 -16.13
CA GLY A 54 5.62 -8.20 -17.02
C GLY A 54 6.55 -7.17 -16.39
N CYS A 55 6.44 -6.88 -15.09
CA CYS A 55 7.46 -6.10 -14.38
C CYS A 55 8.25 -6.99 -13.42
N GLY A 56 9.59 -6.97 -13.54
CA GLY A 56 10.62 -7.77 -12.86
C GLY A 56 10.39 -9.29 -12.75
N GLU A 57 11.19 -9.94 -11.92
CA GLU A 57 11.29 -11.42 -11.89
C GLU A 57 11.61 -11.96 -10.50
N THR A 58 11.17 -13.19 -10.24
CA THR A 58 11.59 -13.95 -9.05
C THR A 58 12.84 -14.73 -9.43
N LEU A 59 13.98 -14.38 -8.85
CA LEU A 59 15.22 -15.14 -8.99
C LEU A 59 15.35 -16.10 -7.81
N GLN A 60 15.73 -17.36 -8.09
CA GLN A 60 16.18 -18.25 -7.01
C GLN A 60 17.60 -17.89 -6.61
N ALA A 61 17.79 -17.63 -5.32
CA ALA A 61 19.12 -17.45 -4.77
C ALA A 61 19.91 -18.76 -4.93
N THR A 62 21.07 -18.67 -5.57
CA THR A 62 22.06 -19.75 -5.62
C THR A 62 23.24 -19.44 -4.70
N ASP A 63 24.03 -20.45 -4.37
CA ASP A 63 25.31 -20.29 -3.67
C ASP A 63 26.37 -19.56 -4.52
N ARG A 64 26.17 -19.51 -5.84
CA ARG A 64 26.97 -18.70 -6.76
C ARG A 64 26.48 -17.26 -6.79
N TRP A 65 27.44 -16.33 -6.78
CA TRP A 65 27.20 -14.94 -7.12
C TRP A 65 26.68 -14.83 -8.56
N GLN A 66 25.71 -13.95 -8.76
CA GLN A 66 25.05 -13.67 -10.03
C GLN A 66 25.06 -12.16 -10.28
#